data_AF-A0A956JWP7-F1
#
_entry.id   AF-A0A956JWP7-F1
#
_cell.length_a   1.000
_cell.length_b   1.000
_cell.length_c   1.000
_cell.angle_alpha   90.00
_cell.angle_beta   90.00
_cell.angle_gamma   90.00
#
_symmetry.space_group_name_H-M   'P 1'
#
loop_
_entity.id
_entity.type
_entity.pdbx_description
1 polymer ?
#
loop_
_entity_poly.entity_id
_entity_poly.type
_entity_poly.pdbx_seq_one_letter_code
_entity_poly.pdbx_strand_id
1 'polypeptide(L)'
;MSHLATELHPDVVALEQNVLTAEQSGTLQHVEQLAQVTPRLRLACERLLIDHGTPYRPEVEEVELAVLSLGFDYAPGAARDAGFEARAGLLLESLGAVDLECLDHVAGGGTRANFVIDTEGDVDAICAFGAHAVPQLESLGWRVEVAPGYRWHVVRGGEWFADVSAADSASGDDWFNLELGIELDGERVDLLPALVALIERASSLRALKRGAKRCVALPLSQGRYLALSPERAEALVDVIYELYGGRPAMGPLQIPASELHNLSGLDRVFGRELRAPAATRGL
;
A
#
# COMPACT_ATOMS: atom_id res chain seq x y z
N MET A 1 58.81 3.79 -12.30
CA MET A 1 57.69 3.40 -11.43
C MET A 1 56.40 3.79 -12.14
N SER A 2 56.13 3.19 -13.30
CA SER A 2 55.35 1.95 -13.48
C SER A 2 53.87 2.14 -13.16
N HIS A 3 53.15 2.75 -14.13
CA HIS A 3 51.70 2.70 -14.23
C HIS A 3 51.29 1.32 -14.76
N LEU A 4 50.55 0.54 -13.98
CA LEU A 4 49.78 -0.61 -14.48
C LEU A 4 48.38 -0.10 -14.81
N ALA A 5 48.05 0.00 -16.10
CA ALA A 5 46.66 0.05 -16.55
C ALA A 5 46.17 -1.41 -16.66
N THR A 6 45.21 -1.78 -15.82
CA THR A 6 44.52 -3.06 -15.93
C THR A 6 43.57 -2.98 -17.12
N GLU A 7 44.00 -3.48 -18.27
CA GLU A 7 43.13 -3.68 -19.43
C GLU A 7 42.15 -4.82 -19.11
N LEU A 8 40.85 -4.49 -19.06
CA LEU A 8 39.78 -5.46 -18.91
C LEU A 8 39.73 -6.37 -20.14
N HIS A 9 39.55 -7.68 -19.92
CA HIS A 9 39.49 -8.70 -20.96
C HIS A 9 38.34 -8.39 -21.95
N PRO A 10 38.55 -8.52 -23.28
CA PRO A 10 37.57 -8.13 -24.30
C PRO A 10 36.20 -8.79 -24.15
N ASP A 11 36.13 -9.99 -23.57
CA ASP A 11 34.87 -10.69 -23.30
C ASP A 11 34.01 -10.03 -22.20
N VAL A 12 34.63 -9.33 -21.23
CA VAL A 12 33.91 -8.61 -20.16
C VAL A 12 33.28 -7.33 -20.71
N VAL A 13 34.00 -6.63 -21.58
CA VAL A 13 33.49 -5.42 -22.27
C VAL A 13 32.33 -5.77 -23.20
N ALA A 14 32.39 -6.92 -23.89
CA ALA A 14 31.30 -7.40 -24.75
C ALA A 14 30.04 -7.80 -23.96
N LEU A 15 30.20 -8.35 -22.76
CA LEU A 15 29.07 -8.70 -21.88
C LEU A 15 28.36 -7.45 -21.33
N GLU A 16 29.10 -6.45 -20.87
CA GLU A 16 28.51 -5.18 -20.40
C GLU A 16 27.78 -4.45 -21.55
N GLN A 17 28.36 -4.43 -22.75
CA GLN A 17 27.71 -3.84 -23.93
C GLN A 17 26.44 -4.59 -24.31
N ASN A 18 26.40 -5.92 -24.22
CA ASN A 18 25.20 -6.71 -24.52
C ASN A 18 24.07 -6.48 -23.50
N VAL A 19 24.38 -6.33 -22.22
CA VAL A 19 23.38 -6.02 -21.18
C VAL A 19 22.81 -4.61 -21.38
N LEU A 20 23.65 -3.61 -21.59
CA LEU A 20 23.23 -2.23 -21.90
C LEU A 20 22.39 -2.15 -23.18
N THR A 21 22.74 -2.91 -24.22
CA THR A 21 22.00 -2.89 -25.50
C THR A 21 20.65 -3.61 -25.38
N ALA A 22 20.54 -4.65 -24.56
CA ALA A 22 19.29 -5.36 -24.30
C ALA A 22 18.31 -4.53 -23.47
N GLU A 23 18.79 -3.84 -22.43
CA GLU A 23 17.98 -2.92 -21.62
C GLU A 23 17.53 -1.71 -22.46
N GLN A 24 18.39 -1.15 -23.32
CA GLN A 24 18.03 -0.07 -24.23
C GLN A 24 17.03 -0.50 -25.31
N SER A 25 17.18 -1.71 -25.88
CA SER A 25 16.24 -2.22 -26.90
C SER A 25 14.87 -2.55 -26.32
N GLY A 26 14.82 -3.16 -25.12
CA GLY A 26 13.57 -3.40 -24.40
C GLY A 26 12.86 -2.10 -24.02
N THR A 27 13.62 -1.08 -23.58
CA THR A 27 13.08 0.24 -23.23
C THR A 27 12.54 0.97 -24.47
N LEU A 28 13.27 0.96 -25.59
CA LEU A 28 12.83 1.60 -26.83
C LEU A 28 11.60 0.92 -27.44
N GLN A 29 11.54 -0.42 -27.45
CA GLN A 29 10.34 -1.16 -27.87
C GLN A 29 9.16 -0.89 -26.95
N HIS A 30 9.37 -0.84 -25.64
CA HIS A 30 8.31 -0.52 -24.67
C HIS A 30 7.75 0.90 -24.88
N VAL A 31 8.62 1.88 -25.12
CA VAL A 31 8.24 3.27 -25.40
C VAL A 31 7.51 3.40 -26.75
N GLU A 32 7.99 2.74 -27.81
CA GLU A 32 7.32 2.72 -29.12
C GLU A 32 5.96 1.98 -29.07
N GLN A 33 5.84 0.93 -28.26
CA GLN A 33 4.58 0.19 -28.11
C GLN A 33 3.53 0.98 -27.30
N LEU A 34 3.92 1.64 -26.21
CA LEU A 34 3.02 2.54 -25.47
C LEU A 34 2.57 3.75 -26.30
N ALA A 35 3.35 4.13 -27.32
CA ALA A 35 2.94 5.16 -28.27
C ALA A 35 1.80 4.70 -29.21
N GLN A 36 1.57 3.39 -29.35
CA GLN A 36 0.52 2.82 -30.21
C GLN A 36 -0.70 2.31 -29.44
N VAL A 37 -0.52 1.88 -28.19
CA VAL A 37 -1.60 1.39 -27.33
C VAL A 37 -1.40 1.85 -25.89
N THR A 38 -2.43 2.41 -25.28
CA THR A 38 -2.45 2.75 -23.87
C THR A 38 -3.38 1.79 -23.12
N PRO A 39 -2.86 0.93 -22.21
CA PRO A 39 -3.71 0.13 -21.34
C PRO A 39 -4.51 1.05 -20.42
N ARG A 40 -5.80 0.76 -20.25
CA ARG A 40 -6.68 1.41 -19.29
C ARG A 40 -7.12 0.39 -18.25
N LEU A 41 -6.76 0.62 -17.00
CA LEU A 41 -7.24 -0.15 -15.87
C LEU A 41 -8.31 0.65 -15.13
N ARG A 42 -9.47 0.07 -14.90
CA ARG A 42 -10.52 0.68 -14.08
C ARG A 42 -10.71 -0.10 -12.79
N LEU A 43 -10.62 0.56 -11.63
CA LEU A 43 -10.93 0.01 -10.31
C LEU A 43 -12.37 0.36 -9.95
N ALA A 44 -13.16 -0.63 -9.54
CA ALA A 44 -14.55 -0.43 -9.14
C ALA A 44 -14.98 -1.36 -8.00
N CYS A 45 -16.13 -1.05 -7.40
CA CYS A 45 -16.85 -1.95 -6.51
C CYS A 45 -18.02 -2.55 -7.29
N GLU A 46 -18.10 -3.87 -7.33
CA GLU A 46 -19.25 -4.59 -7.91
C GLU A 46 -19.72 -5.67 -6.94
N ARG A 47 -21.01 -5.95 -6.97
CA ARG A 47 -21.61 -7.06 -6.20
C ARG A 47 -21.59 -8.31 -7.08
N LEU A 48 -20.86 -9.31 -6.65
CA LEU A 48 -20.74 -10.59 -7.35
C LEU A 48 -21.33 -11.69 -6.49
N LEU A 49 -21.87 -12.72 -7.14
CA LEU A 49 -22.35 -13.92 -6.46
C LEU A 49 -21.18 -14.87 -6.28
N ILE A 50 -20.89 -15.27 -5.06
CA ILE A 50 -19.83 -16.21 -4.71
C ILE A 50 -20.48 -17.46 -4.13
N ASP A 51 -20.21 -18.62 -4.73
CA ASP A 51 -20.62 -19.91 -4.20
C ASP A 51 -19.56 -20.43 -3.22
N HIS A 52 -19.86 -20.35 -1.93
CA HIS A 52 -19.04 -20.91 -0.85
C HIS A 52 -19.39 -22.38 -0.56
N GLY A 53 -20.38 -22.92 -1.27
CA GLY A 53 -20.92 -24.25 -1.05
C GLY A 53 -20.04 -25.35 -1.64
N THR A 54 -20.62 -26.54 -1.68
CA THR A 54 -20.05 -27.68 -2.41
C THR A 54 -20.78 -27.86 -3.73
N PRO A 55 -20.22 -28.58 -4.71
CA PRO A 55 -20.90 -28.84 -5.99
C PRO A 55 -22.30 -29.45 -5.86
N TYR A 56 -22.61 -30.10 -4.73
CA TYR A 56 -23.90 -30.74 -4.45
C TYR A 56 -24.81 -29.92 -3.50
N ARG A 57 -24.27 -28.86 -2.90
CA ARG A 57 -24.98 -27.96 -1.99
C ARG A 57 -24.39 -26.56 -2.17
N PRO A 58 -24.85 -25.80 -3.18
CA PRO A 58 -24.37 -24.45 -3.41
C PRO A 58 -24.84 -23.53 -2.28
N GLU A 59 -23.96 -22.64 -1.86
CA GLU A 59 -24.19 -21.63 -0.83
C GLU A 59 -23.76 -20.30 -1.42
N VAL A 60 -24.67 -19.71 -2.20
CA VAL A 60 -24.40 -18.48 -2.95
C VAL A 60 -24.66 -17.27 -2.05
N GLU A 61 -23.62 -16.47 -1.88
CA GLU A 61 -23.67 -15.17 -1.20
C GLU A 61 -23.38 -14.04 -2.18
N GLU A 62 -24.03 -12.90 -1.99
CA GLU A 62 -23.73 -11.70 -2.77
C GLU A 62 -22.74 -10.82 -2.01
N VAL A 63 -21.53 -10.70 -2.53
CA VAL A 63 -20.41 -10.01 -1.88
C VAL A 63 -19.99 -8.81 -2.71
N GLU A 64 -19.78 -7.67 -2.04
CA GLU A 64 -19.22 -6.47 -2.68
C GLU A 64 -17.70 -6.59 -2.76
N LEU A 65 -17.15 -6.67 -3.97
CA LEU A 65 -15.75 -6.95 -4.22
C LEU A 65 -15.06 -5.79 -4.95
N ALA A 66 -13.74 -5.70 -4.74
CA ALA A 66 -12.87 -4.83 -5.53
C ALA A 66 -12.53 -5.52 -6.86
N VAL A 67 -13.09 -4.98 -7.94
CA VAL A 67 -12.95 -5.54 -9.29
C VAL A 67 -12.17 -4.62 -10.21
N LEU A 68 -11.57 -5.21 -11.23
CA LEU A 68 -10.77 -4.53 -12.23
C LEU A 68 -11.31 -4.80 -13.64
N SER A 69 -11.48 -3.75 -14.44
CA SER A 69 -11.70 -3.88 -15.89
C SER A 69 -10.47 -3.41 -16.65
N LEU A 70 -9.94 -4.27 -17.51
CA LEU A 70 -8.82 -3.99 -18.40
C LEU A 70 -9.35 -3.66 -19.80
N GLY A 71 -8.96 -2.48 -20.30
CA GLY A 71 -9.21 -2.05 -21.67
C GLY A 71 -7.95 -1.54 -22.34
N PHE A 72 -8.03 -1.31 -23.64
CA PHE A 72 -6.90 -0.85 -24.45
C PHE A 72 -7.35 0.25 -25.39
N ASP A 73 -6.70 1.40 -25.31
CA ASP A 73 -6.93 2.53 -26.22
C ASP A 73 -5.84 2.52 -27.28
N TYR A 74 -6.19 2.09 -28.49
CA TYR A 74 -5.29 2.06 -29.64
C TYR A 74 -5.29 3.40 -30.38
N ALA A 75 -4.11 3.83 -30.83
CA ALA A 75 -3.99 4.98 -31.70
C ALA A 75 -4.78 4.78 -33.01
N PRO A 76 -5.34 5.84 -33.63
CA PRO A 76 -6.04 5.71 -34.90
C PRO A 76 -5.20 5.02 -35.97
N GLY A 77 -5.70 3.91 -36.52
CA GLY A 77 -5.01 3.12 -37.54
C GLY A 77 -4.03 2.06 -37.01
N ALA A 78 -3.83 1.97 -35.70
CA ALA A 78 -3.09 0.87 -35.08
C ALA A 78 -3.91 -0.43 -35.14
N ALA A 79 -3.24 -1.55 -35.40
CA ALA A 79 -3.86 -2.87 -35.34
C ALA A 79 -3.92 -3.37 -33.89
N ARG A 80 -4.93 -4.17 -33.58
CA ARG A 80 -5.05 -4.83 -32.27
C ARG A 80 -3.89 -5.82 -32.08
N ASP A 81 -3.18 -5.71 -30.95
CA ASP A 81 -2.09 -6.62 -30.58
C ASP A 81 -2.54 -7.53 -29.42
N ALA A 82 -3.08 -8.70 -29.77
CA ALA A 82 -3.53 -9.68 -28.78
C ALA A 82 -2.40 -10.18 -27.86
N GLY A 83 -1.15 -10.20 -28.34
CA GLY A 83 -0.01 -10.61 -27.54
C GLY A 83 0.31 -9.58 -26.45
N PHE A 84 0.20 -8.29 -26.77
CA PHE A 84 0.31 -7.22 -25.79
C PHE A 84 -0.82 -7.28 -24.75
N GLU A 85 -2.06 -7.48 -25.20
CA GLU A 85 -3.21 -7.58 -24.29
C GLU A 85 -3.06 -8.74 -23.29
N ALA A 86 -2.63 -9.91 -23.76
CA ALA A 86 -2.37 -11.06 -22.89
C ALA A 86 -1.25 -10.80 -21.88
N ARG A 87 -0.14 -10.17 -22.31
CA ARG A 87 0.96 -9.79 -21.39
C ARG A 87 0.52 -8.77 -20.35
N ALA A 88 -0.35 -7.84 -20.72
CA ALA A 88 -0.93 -6.87 -19.79
C ALA A 88 -1.80 -7.57 -18.72
N GLY A 89 -2.60 -8.56 -19.10
CA GLY A 89 -3.34 -9.41 -18.15
C GLY A 89 -2.41 -10.15 -17.18
N LEU A 90 -1.39 -10.84 -17.70
CA LEU A 90 -0.40 -11.56 -16.88
C LEU A 90 0.35 -10.64 -15.91
N LEU A 91 0.60 -9.39 -16.31
CA LEU A 91 1.20 -8.40 -15.41
C LEU A 91 0.27 -8.09 -14.23
N LEU A 92 -1.02 -7.85 -14.48
CA LEU A 92 -2.00 -7.64 -13.41
C LEU A 92 -2.07 -8.84 -12.46
N GLU A 93 -2.05 -10.06 -13.00
CA GLU A 93 -2.02 -11.29 -12.21
C GLU A 93 -0.78 -11.37 -11.32
N SER A 94 0.40 -11.06 -11.86
CA SER A 94 1.64 -11.03 -11.09
C SER A 94 1.61 -10.01 -9.93
N LEU A 95 0.81 -8.94 -10.09
CA LEU A 95 0.61 -7.90 -9.09
C LEU A 95 -0.47 -8.26 -8.05
N GLY A 96 -1.17 -9.39 -8.22
CA GLY A 96 -2.14 -9.93 -7.28
C GLY A 96 -3.60 -9.82 -7.72
N ALA A 97 -3.87 -9.41 -8.96
CA ALA A 97 -5.21 -9.56 -9.52
C ALA A 97 -5.48 -11.04 -9.84
N VAL A 98 -6.74 -11.46 -9.76
CA VAL A 98 -7.17 -12.82 -10.10
C VAL A 98 -8.16 -12.71 -11.25
N ASP A 99 -7.89 -13.41 -12.35
CA ASP A 99 -8.78 -13.45 -13.50
C ASP A 99 -10.10 -14.12 -13.12
N LEU A 100 -11.22 -13.43 -13.37
CA LEU A 100 -12.56 -13.93 -13.07
C LEU A 100 -12.91 -15.15 -13.93
N GLU A 101 -12.34 -15.29 -15.13
CA GLU A 101 -12.55 -16.47 -15.98
C GLU A 101 -11.96 -17.75 -15.37
N CYS A 102 -10.99 -17.62 -14.45
CA CYS A 102 -10.41 -18.74 -13.72
C CYS A 102 -11.22 -19.14 -12.47
N LEU A 103 -12.30 -18.44 -12.14
CA LEU A 103 -13.05 -18.63 -10.91
C LEU A 103 -14.42 -19.27 -11.17
N ASP A 104 -14.47 -20.60 -11.11
CA ASP A 104 -15.70 -21.40 -11.33
C ASP A 104 -16.82 -21.13 -10.30
N HIS A 105 -16.47 -20.57 -9.14
CA HIS A 105 -17.38 -20.30 -8.03
C HIS A 105 -17.87 -18.86 -7.98
N VAL A 106 -17.45 -18.01 -8.93
CA VAL A 106 -17.86 -16.61 -9.00
C VAL A 106 -18.76 -16.40 -10.20
N ALA A 107 -19.99 -15.94 -9.96
CA ALA A 107 -20.94 -15.59 -11.00
C ALA A 107 -21.17 -14.07 -11.00
N GLY A 108 -20.65 -13.41 -12.04
CA GLY A 108 -20.91 -12.01 -12.32
C GLY A 108 -21.96 -11.86 -13.41
N GLY A 109 -23.25 -11.91 -13.05
CA GLY A 109 -24.33 -11.68 -14.02
C GLY A 109 -24.22 -10.31 -14.67
N GLY A 110 -23.62 -10.23 -15.87
CA GLY A 110 -23.44 -8.99 -16.61
C GLY A 110 -22.29 -8.10 -16.13
N THR A 111 -21.36 -8.61 -15.31
CA THR A 111 -20.15 -7.86 -14.96
C THR A 111 -19.30 -7.60 -16.21
N ARG A 112 -18.63 -6.44 -16.23
CA ARG A 112 -17.61 -6.10 -17.22
C ARG A 112 -16.20 -6.13 -16.61
N ALA A 113 -16.08 -6.59 -15.38
CA ALA A 113 -14.79 -6.84 -14.77
C ALA A 113 -14.11 -8.03 -15.43
N ASN A 114 -12.79 -7.94 -15.54
CA ASN A 114 -11.92 -9.02 -15.98
C ASN A 114 -11.24 -9.68 -14.77
N PHE A 115 -10.96 -8.91 -13.70
CA PHE A 115 -10.24 -9.41 -12.53
C PHE A 115 -10.88 -8.98 -11.20
N VAL A 116 -10.49 -9.66 -10.13
CA VAL A 116 -10.77 -9.33 -8.73
C VAL A 116 -9.45 -9.25 -7.95
N ILE A 117 -9.32 -8.34 -6.97
CA ILE A 117 -8.07 -8.22 -6.18
C ILE A 117 -8.00 -9.27 -5.06
N ASP A 118 -9.15 -9.70 -4.55
CA ASP A 118 -9.30 -10.80 -3.60
C ASP A 118 -10.76 -11.24 -3.58
N THR A 119 -11.04 -12.55 -3.64
CA THR A 119 -12.43 -13.08 -3.70
C THR A 119 -13.15 -13.01 -2.37
N GLU A 120 -12.44 -12.89 -1.25
CA GLU A 120 -13.02 -12.78 0.09
C GLU A 120 -13.17 -11.32 0.54
N GLY A 121 -12.62 -10.39 -0.24
CA GLY A 121 -12.62 -8.96 0.08
C GLY A 121 -11.60 -8.58 1.16
N ASP A 122 -10.46 -9.28 1.26
CA ASP A 122 -9.40 -8.91 2.20
C ASP A 122 -8.91 -7.48 1.92
N VAL A 123 -9.25 -6.58 2.85
CA VAL A 123 -8.91 -5.15 2.79
C VAL A 123 -7.40 -4.95 2.68
N ASP A 124 -6.59 -5.81 3.30
CA ASP A 124 -5.14 -5.70 3.26
C ASP A 124 -4.61 -6.00 1.85
N ALA A 125 -5.16 -7.00 1.16
CA ALA A 125 -4.82 -7.33 -0.22
C ALA A 125 -5.27 -6.22 -1.18
N ILE A 126 -6.50 -5.72 -1.01
CA ILE A 126 -7.05 -4.62 -1.82
C ILE A 126 -6.19 -3.35 -1.68
N CYS A 127 -5.85 -2.98 -0.44
CA CYS A 127 -5.00 -1.83 -0.19
C CYS A 127 -3.56 -2.06 -0.66
N ALA A 128 -3.02 -3.27 -0.58
CA ALA A 128 -1.70 -3.59 -1.13
C ALA A 128 -1.65 -3.35 -2.64
N PHE A 129 -2.69 -3.77 -3.38
CA PHE A 129 -2.80 -3.52 -4.81
C PHE A 129 -2.84 -2.01 -5.10
N GLY A 130 -3.69 -1.26 -4.39
CA GLY A 130 -3.78 0.19 -4.51
C GLY A 130 -2.47 0.93 -4.21
N ALA A 131 -1.72 0.46 -3.20
CA ALA A 131 -0.47 1.06 -2.73
C ALA A 131 0.72 0.75 -3.63
N HIS A 132 0.79 -0.46 -4.19
CA HIS A 132 1.97 -0.96 -4.88
C HIS A 132 1.76 -1.18 -6.38
N ALA A 133 0.66 -1.83 -6.77
CA ALA A 133 0.41 -2.16 -8.16
C ALA A 133 0.04 -0.90 -8.96
N VAL A 134 -0.86 -0.07 -8.42
CA VAL A 134 -1.35 1.08 -9.17
C VAL A 134 -0.25 2.09 -9.53
N PRO A 135 0.64 2.53 -8.60
CA PRO A 135 1.73 3.42 -8.97
C PRO A 135 2.72 2.81 -9.98
N GLN A 136 2.97 1.49 -9.90
CA GLN A 136 3.82 0.79 -10.88
C GLN A 136 3.20 0.78 -12.27
N LEU A 137 1.89 0.54 -12.37
CA LEU A 137 1.17 0.57 -13.65
C LEU A 137 1.16 1.98 -14.25
N GLU A 138 0.91 2.99 -13.43
CA GLU A 138 1.00 4.40 -13.85
C GLU A 138 2.40 4.76 -14.35
N SER A 139 3.47 4.29 -13.68
CA SER A 139 4.84 4.53 -14.16
C SER A 139 5.20 3.79 -15.44
N LEU A 140 4.49 2.70 -15.73
CA LEU A 140 4.55 1.97 -17.01
C LEU A 140 3.63 2.59 -18.09
N GLY A 141 3.06 3.77 -17.85
CA GLY A 141 2.24 4.49 -18.83
C GLY A 141 0.79 4.00 -18.94
N TRP A 142 0.31 3.20 -17.99
CA TRP A 142 -1.09 2.80 -17.94
C TRP A 142 -1.97 3.97 -17.47
N ARG A 143 -3.17 4.08 -18.04
CA ARG A 143 -4.20 4.96 -17.51
C ARG A 143 -5.00 4.22 -16.46
N VAL A 144 -4.91 4.65 -15.21
CA VAL A 144 -5.69 4.06 -14.13
C VAL A 144 -6.86 4.99 -13.76
N GLU A 145 -8.07 4.44 -13.76
CA GLU A 145 -9.30 5.13 -13.42
C GLU A 145 -9.94 4.51 -12.18
N VAL A 146 -10.16 5.30 -11.14
CA VAL A 146 -10.89 4.84 -9.94
C VAL A 146 -12.34 5.28 -10.05
N ALA A 147 -13.28 4.33 -10.01
CA ALA A 147 -14.70 4.64 -10.08
C ALA A 147 -15.15 5.43 -8.84
N PRO A 148 -16.11 6.38 -8.95
CA PRO A 148 -16.58 7.18 -7.82
C PRO A 148 -17.13 6.39 -6.62
N GLY A 149 -17.61 5.17 -6.87
CA GLY A 149 -18.12 4.27 -5.83
C GLY A 149 -17.08 3.32 -5.24
N TYR A 150 -15.81 3.44 -5.61
CA TYR A 150 -14.75 2.59 -5.07
C TYR A 150 -14.56 2.87 -3.57
N ARG A 151 -14.42 1.85 -2.73
CA ARG A 151 -14.45 2.01 -1.27
C ARG A 151 -13.10 1.94 -0.58
N TRP A 152 -12.05 1.51 -1.28
CA TRP A 152 -10.74 1.22 -0.67
C TRP A 152 -9.68 2.21 -1.16
N HIS A 153 -9.90 3.50 -0.86
CA HIS A 153 -8.99 4.56 -1.29
C HIS A 153 -7.72 4.54 -0.45
N VAL A 154 -6.63 4.07 -1.06
CA VAL A 154 -5.32 4.13 -0.45
C VAL A 154 -4.78 5.55 -0.57
N VAL A 155 -4.43 6.12 0.57
CA VAL A 155 -3.75 7.41 0.61
C VAL A 155 -2.34 7.27 0.06
N ARG A 156 -1.99 8.14 -0.89
CA ARG A 156 -0.67 8.17 -1.52
C ARG A 156 0.14 9.35 -1.02
N GLY A 157 1.38 9.08 -0.63
CA GLY A 157 2.24 10.12 -0.06
C GLY A 157 1.77 10.57 1.33
N GLY A 158 2.54 11.49 1.91
CA GLY A 158 2.29 12.05 3.22
C GLY A 158 3.54 12.08 4.08
N GLU A 159 3.74 13.19 4.78
CA GLU A 159 4.84 13.33 5.74
C GLU A 159 4.37 12.80 7.09
N TRP A 160 5.10 11.80 7.57
CA TRP A 160 4.84 11.22 8.88
C TRP A 160 5.39 12.16 9.95
N PHE A 161 4.64 12.36 11.03
CA PHE A 161 5.10 13.18 12.14
C PHE A 161 4.80 12.52 13.49
N ALA A 162 5.66 12.83 14.45
CA ALA A 162 5.51 12.47 15.84
C ALA A 162 5.83 13.72 16.67
N ASP A 163 4.79 14.32 17.26
CA ASP A 163 4.91 15.54 18.06
C ASP A 163 4.76 15.19 19.54
N VAL A 164 5.70 15.66 20.36
CA VAL A 164 5.66 15.52 21.82
C VAL A 164 5.38 16.88 22.43
N SER A 165 4.34 17.02 23.24
CA SER A 165 4.02 18.28 23.95
C SER A 165 3.92 18.05 25.45
N ALA A 166 4.19 19.07 26.26
CA ALA A 166 3.97 18.97 27.69
C ALA A 166 2.46 18.86 27.96
N ALA A 167 2.05 17.95 28.85
CA ALA A 167 0.66 17.87 29.28
C ALA A 167 0.37 18.98 30.30
N ASP A 168 -0.77 19.65 30.17
CA ASP A 168 -1.24 20.64 31.16
C ASP A 168 -1.62 19.92 32.46
N SER A 169 -0.65 19.77 33.36
CA SER A 169 -0.82 19.17 34.69
C SER A 169 -0.76 20.25 35.76
N ALA A 170 -1.88 20.52 36.42
CA ALA A 170 -1.93 21.35 37.64
C ALA A 170 -1.25 20.68 38.85
N SER A 171 -0.77 19.44 38.68
CA SER A 171 -0.36 18.52 39.75
C SER A 171 1.16 18.30 39.85
N GLY A 172 1.97 18.90 38.98
CA GLY A 172 3.43 18.83 39.06
C GLY A 172 4.06 17.50 38.60
N ASP A 173 3.26 16.59 38.03
CA ASP A 173 3.78 15.41 37.33
C ASP A 173 4.12 15.75 35.87
N ASP A 174 5.36 15.44 35.45
CA ASP A 174 5.89 15.66 34.10
C ASP A 174 5.34 14.62 33.10
N TRP A 175 4.07 14.77 32.73
CA TRP A 175 3.46 13.99 31.64
C TRP A 175 3.61 14.74 30.31
N PHE A 176 3.81 13.99 29.22
CA PHE A 176 3.92 14.50 27.86
C PHE A 176 2.86 13.88 26.97
N ASN A 177 2.15 14.67 26.17
CA ASN A 177 1.28 14.14 25.13
C ASN A 177 2.13 13.76 23.89
N LEU A 178 1.94 12.57 23.34
CA LEU A 178 2.47 12.17 22.04
C LEU A 178 1.35 12.11 21.01
N GLU A 179 1.53 12.84 19.92
CA GLU A 179 0.68 12.79 18.74
C GLU A 179 1.43 12.06 17.62
N LEU A 180 0.81 11.01 17.08
CA LEU A 180 1.35 10.24 15.97
C LEU A 180 0.44 10.42 14.77
N GLY A 181 0.98 10.98 13.69
CA GLY A 181 0.15 11.37 12.57
C GLY A 181 0.83 11.26 11.22
N ILE A 182 0.02 11.50 10.20
CA ILE A 182 0.48 11.74 8.83
C ILE A 182 -0.16 13.03 8.31
N GLU A 183 0.65 13.86 7.67
CA GLU A 183 0.18 15.07 6.99
C GLU A 183 -0.14 14.74 5.53
N LEU A 184 -1.40 14.95 5.14
CA LEU A 184 -1.97 14.60 3.85
C LEU A 184 -2.64 15.82 3.26
N ASP A 185 -2.15 16.31 2.12
CA ASP A 185 -2.70 17.51 1.47
C ASP A 185 -2.79 18.74 2.42
N GLY A 186 -1.88 18.82 3.40
CA GLY A 186 -1.85 19.86 4.44
C GLY A 186 -2.80 19.62 5.62
N GLU A 187 -3.52 18.50 5.65
CA GLU A 187 -4.35 18.06 6.77
C GLU A 187 -3.58 17.04 7.63
N ARG A 188 -3.51 17.28 8.94
CA ARG A 188 -2.92 16.34 9.89
C ARG A 188 -3.97 15.30 10.29
N VAL A 189 -3.64 14.02 10.09
CA VAL A 189 -4.49 12.90 10.48
C VAL A 189 -3.83 12.16 11.64
N ASP A 190 -4.52 12.10 12.78
CA ASP A 190 -4.12 11.32 13.95
C ASP A 190 -4.30 9.82 13.67
N LEU A 191 -3.21 9.06 13.79
CA LEU A 191 -3.16 7.63 13.54
C LEU A 191 -3.44 6.81 14.79
N LEU A 192 -3.35 7.40 15.98
CA LEU A 192 -3.44 6.66 17.24
C LEU A 192 -4.78 5.92 17.39
N PRO A 193 -5.96 6.52 17.15
CA PRO A 193 -7.23 5.82 17.28
C PRO A 193 -7.33 4.62 16.33
N ALA A 194 -6.82 4.77 15.11
CA ALA A 194 -6.82 3.71 14.12
C ALA A 194 -5.88 2.56 14.52
N LEU A 195 -4.69 2.87 15.05
CA LEU A 195 -3.72 1.89 15.52
C LEU A 195 -4.22 1.12 16.74
N VAL A 196 -4.87 1.81 17.69
CA VAL A 196 -5.49 1.15 18.85
C VAL A 196 -6.60 0.20 18.39
N ALA A 197 -7.50 0.65 17.50
CA ALA A 197 -8.55 -0.21 16.96
C ALA A 197 -7.99 -1.42 16.20
N LEU A 198 -6.87 -1.26 15.49
CA LEU A 198 -6.17 -2.36 14.83
C LEU A 198 -5.65 -3.40 15.85
N ILE A 199 -5.04 -2.94 16.94
CA ILE A 199 -4.53 -3.80 18.02
C ILE A 199 -5.66 -4.55 18.72
N GLU A 200 -6.78 -3.87 19.01
CA GLU A 200 -7.95 -4.50 19.65
C GLU A 200 -8.59 -5.58 18.78
N ARG A 201 -8.62 -5.37 17.45
CA ARG A 201 -9.15 -6.36 16.49
C ARG A 201 -8.21 -7.53 16.27
N ALA A 202 -6.91 -7.34 16.44
CA ALA A 202 -5.93 -8.42 16.33
C ALA A 202 -6.06 -9.34 17.55
N SER A 203 -6.53 -10.58 17.35
CA SER A 203 -6.64 -11.60 18.41
C SER A 203 -5.32 -11.85 19.15
N SER A 204 -4.19 -11.50 18.55
CA SER A 204 -2.92 -11.25 19.21
C SER A 204 -2.01 -10.43 18.30
N LEU A 205 -1.07 -9.65 18.87
CA LEU A 205 -0.01 -8.99 18.10
C LEU A 205 0.82 -10.00 17.27
N ARG A 206 0.98 -11.22 17.79
CA ARG A 206 1.58 -12.36 17.07
C ARG A 206 0.78 -12.80 15.85
N ALA A 207 -0.53 -12.57 15.77
CA ALA A 207 -1.31 -12.85 14.58
C ALA A 207 -1.02 -11.79 13.49
N LEU A 208 -0.87 -10.52 13.89
CA LEU A 208 -0.42 -9.45 13.00
C LEU A 208 1.00 -9.74 12.45
N LYS A 209 1.91 -10.19 13.32
CA LYS A 209 3.30 -10.55 12.96
C LYS A 209 3.47 -11.88 12.20
N ARG A 210 2.45 -12.74 12.14
CA ARG A 210 2.52 -14.08 11.48
C ARG A 210 1.92 -14.11 10.07
N GLY A 211 1.22 -13.06 9.66
CA GLY A 211 0.62 -13.01 8.33
C GLY A 211 1.71 -12.81 7.27
N ALA A 212 1.70 -13.61 6.21
CA ALA A 212 2.45 -13.34 4.98
C ALA A 212 1.84 -12.17 4.18
N LYS A 213 1.27 -11.19 4.88
CA LYS A 213 0.56 -10.07 4.29
C LYS A 213 1.60 -9.11 3.71
N ARG A 214 1.40 -8.70 2.46
CA ARG A 214 2.25 -7.70 1.79
C ARG A 214 2.08 -6.31 2.39
N CYS A 215 0.97 -6.06 3.08
CA CYS A 215 0.57 -4.77 3.62
C CYS A 215 -0.38 -4.95 4.82
N VAL A 216 -0.44 -3.96 5.70
CA VAL A 216 -1.49 -3.79 6.70
C VAL A 216 -2.27 -2.51 6.38
N ALA A 217 -3.58 -2.62 6.15
CA ALA A 217 -4.45 -1.49 5.84
C ALA A 217 -4.99 -0.85 7.12
N LEU A 218 -4.50 0.35 7.42
CA LEU A 218 -4.95 1.13 8.57
C LEU A 218 -6.11 2.06 8.15
N PRO A 219 -7.34 1.88 8.67
CA PRO A 219 -8.47 2.75 8.33
C PRO A 219 -8.30 4.13 8.95
N LEU A 220 -8.24 5.18 8.13
CA LEU A 220 -8.12 6.57 8.61
C LEU A 220 -9.50 7.22 8.79
N SER A 221 -10.37 7.03 7.80
CA SER A 221 -11.74 7.54 7.78
C SER A 221 -12.57 6.68 6.81
N GLN A 222 -13.85 7.02 6.61
CA GLN A 222 -14.77 6.24 5.78
C GLN A 222 -14.21 6.01 4.37
N GLY A 223 -13.81 4.77 4.09
CA GLY A 223 -13.27 4.34 2.81
C GLY A 223 -11.84 4.83 2.48
N ARG A 224 -11.14 5.47 3.43
CA ARG A 224 -9.73 5.87 3.27
C ARG A 224 -8.82 5.02 4.14
N TYR A 225 -7.77 4.51 3.52
CA TYR A 225 -6.82 3.60 4.14
C TYR A 225 -5.38 4.10 3.97
N LEU A 226 -4.58 3.89 5.01
CA LEU A 226 -3.14 4.02 4.96
C LEU A 226 -2.53 2.63 4.85
N ALA A 227 -1.81 2.38 3.76
CA ALA A 227 -1.10 1.14 3.53
C ALA A 227 0.24 1.16 4.27
N LEU A 228 0.40 0.27 5.24
CA LEU A 228 1.62 0.11 6.03
C LEU A 228 2.38 -1.14 5.57
N SER A 229 3.71 -1.02 5.49
CA SER A 229 4.52 -2.23 5.42
C SER A 229 4.38 -3.01 6.74
N PRO A 230 4.49 -4.35 6.72
CA PRO A 230 4.42 -5.16 7.94
C PRO A 230 5.41 -4.70 9.02
N GLU A 231 6.62 -4.32 8.61
CA GLU A 231 7.68 -3.86 9.52
C GLU A 231 7.31 -2.53 10.18
N ARG A 232 6.70 -1.60 9.42
CA ARG A 232 6.24 -0.32 9.95
C ARG A 232 5.05 -0.50 10.90
N ALA A 233 4.10 -1.36 10.54
CA ALA A 233 2.97 -1.69 11.41
C ALA A 233 3.45 -2.31 12.73
N GLU A 234 4.42 -3.24 12.66
CA GLU A 234 5.05 -3.84 13.82
C GLU A 234 5.71 -2.80 14.72
N ALA A 235 6.53 -1.91 14.14
CA ALA A 235 7.22 -0.89 14.91
C ALA A 235 6.25 0.11 15.59
N LEU A 236 5.15 0.49 14.93
CA LEU A 236 4.11 1.34 15.53
C LEU A 236 3.41 0.64 16.69
N VAL A 237 3.09 -0.64 16.54
CA VAL A 237 2.48 -1.45 17.59
C VAL A 237 3.39 -1.60 18.81
N ASP A 238 4.68 -1.86 18.58
CA ASP A 238 5.66 -2.01 19.65
C ASP A 238 5.82 -0.69 20.43
N VAL A 239 5.89 0.46 19.74
CA VAL A 239 5.91 1.80 20.39
C VAL A 239 4.66 2.01 21.25
N ILE A 240 3.47 1.72 20.71
CA ILE A 240 2.22 1.85 21.48
C ILE A 240 2.26 0.96 22.72
N TYR A 241 2.75 -0.28 22.60
CA TYR A 241 2.81 -1.19 23.74
C TYR A 241 3.79 -0.74 24.83
N GLU A 242 4.97 -0.26 24.44
CA GLU A 242 5.96 0.30 25.36
C GLU A 242 5.39 1.48 26.14
N LEU A 243 4.68 2.38 25.47
CA LEU A 243 4.13 3.60 26.08
C LEU A 243 2.87 3.34 26.94
N TYR A 244 2.09 2.30 26.62
CA TYR A 244 0.85 2.00 27.33
C TYR A 244 0.99 1.05 28.52
N GLY A 245 2.15 0.43 28.74
CA GLY A 245 2.33 -0.59 29.77
C GLY A 245 1.28 -1.71 29.71
N GLY A 246 0.68 -1.93 28.53
CA GLY A 246 -0.41 -2.89 28.30
C GLY A 246 -1.85 -2.42 28.60
N ARG A 247 -2.15 -1.12 28.73
CA ARG A 247 -3.54 -0.61 28.87
C ARG A 247 -3.97 0.29 27.72
N PRO A 248 -5.11 0.05 27.05
CA PRO A 248 -5.60 0.98 26.02
C PRO A 248 -6.03 2.29 26.69
N ALA A 249 -5.51 3.46 26.25
CA ALA A 249 -6.14 4.72 26.64
C ALA A 249 -7.31 5.07 25.74
N MET A 250 -8.29 5.73 26.35
CA MET A 250 -9.38 6.40 25.67
C MET A 250 -9.12 7.92 25.53
N GLY A 251 -7.86 8.33 25.35
CA GLY A 251 -7.45 9.75 25.35
C GLY A 251 -6.08 10.00 24.70
N PRO A 252 -5.60 11.26 24.68
CA PRO A 252 -4.28 11.60 24.12
C PRO A 252 -3.19 10.78 24.80
N LEU A 253 -2.23 10.28 24.03
CA LEU A 253 -1.17 9.42 24.54
C LEU A 253 -0.31 10.19 25.54
N GLN A 254 -0.40 9.86 26.82
CA GLN A 254 0.41 10.52 27.86
C GLN A 254 1.59 9.64 28.26
N ILE A 255 2.78 10.20 28.19
CA ILE A 255 4.05 9.55 28.47
C ILE A 255 4.65 10.19 29.71
N PRO A 256 5.02 9.42 30.73
CA PRO A 256 5.76 9.98 31.86
C PRO A 256 7.18 10.38 31.42
N ALA A 257 7.73 11.46 31.98
CA ALA A 257 9.08 11.93 31.65
C ALA A 257 10.17 10.84 31.70
N SER A 258 10.00 9.85 32.59
CA SER A 258 10.90 8.70 32.71
C SER A 258 10.94 7.82 31.47
N GLU A 259 9.92 7.83 30.61
CA GLU A 259 9.78 6.96 29.44
C GLU A 259 10.05 7.66 28.10
N LEU A 260 10.36 8.96 28.11
CA LEU A 260 10.77 9.70 26.90
C LEU A 260 11.94 9.06 26.15
N HIS A 261 12.80 8.29 26.83
CA HIS A 261 13.92 7.59 26.20
C HIS A 261 13.47 6.42 25.29
N ASN A 262 12.27 5.85 25.52
CA ASN A 262 11.70 4.79 24.69
C ASN A 262 11.23 5.32 23.32
N LEU A 263 11.05 6.64 23.19
CA LEU A 263 10.69 7.27 21.92
C LEU A 263 11.80 7.20 20.86
N SER A 264 13.01 6.76 21.22
CA SER A 264 14.10 6.52 20.26
C SER A 264 13.75 5.43 19.21
N GLY A 265 12.76 4.58 19.49
CA GLY A 265 12.20 3.64 18.49
C GLY A 265 11.43 4.33 17.36
N LEU A 266 10.88 5.53 17.58
CA LEU A 266 10.13 6.27 16.55
C LEU A 266 11.02 6.77 15.41
N ASP A 267 12.30 7.03 15.64
CA ASP A 267 13.21 7.43 14.55
C ASP A 267 13.29 6.37 13.45
N ARG A 268 13.10 5.08 13.79
CA ARG A 268 13.06 3.96 12.83
C ARG A 268 11.78 3.93 11.99
N VAL A 269 10.69 4.51 12.50
CA VAL A 269 9.37 4.52 11.87
C VAL A 269 9.18 5.78 11.01
N PHE A 270 9.60 6.93 11.53
CA PHE A 270 9.31 8.26 11.00
C PHE A 270 10.40 8.82 10.09
N GLY A 271 11.59 8.20 10.02
CA GLY A 271 12.56 8.50 8.97
C GLY A 271 12.96 9.98 8.89
N ARG A 272 13.55 10.48 9.99
CA ARG A 272 14.08 11.85 10.27
C ARG A 272 13.12 12.79 11.02
N GLU A 273 13.67 13.20 12.17
CA GLU A 273 13.32 14.32 13.06
C GLU A 273 11.94 14.26 13.67
N LEU A 274 11.86 13.57 14.83
CA LEU A 274 10.98 13.96 15.93
C LEU A 274 11.00 15.49 16.06
N ARG A 275 9.92 16.16 15.66
CA ARG A 275 9.81 17.60 15.84
C ARG A 275 9.53 17.82 17.31
N ALA A 276 10.58 18.21 18.03
CA ALA A 276 10.45 18.70 19.39
C ALA A 276 9.47 19.88 19.40
N PRO A 277 8.68 20.04 20.48
CA PRO A 277 7.68 21.09 20.54
C PRO A 277 8.37 22.42 20.30
N ALA A 278 7.78 23.24 19.42
CA ALA A 278 8.19 24.63 19.30
C ALA A 278 8.06 25.23 20.71
N ALA A 279 9.21 25.46 21.36
CA ALA A 279 9.23 26.13 22.65
C ALA A 279 8.50 27.47 22.44
N THR A 280 7.30 27.59 23.00
CA THR A 280 6.59 28.85 23.10
C THR A 280 7.49 29.76 23.94
N ARG A 281 8.38 30.48 23.26
CA ARG A 281 9.16 31.55 23.86
C ARG A 281 8.14 32.60 24.27
N GLY A 282 7.89 32.64 25.57
CA GLY A 282 7.00 33.60 26.19
C GLY A 282 7.37 35.04 25.82
N LEU A 283 6.32 35.85 25.76
CA LEU A 283 6.32 37.26 26.09
C LEU A 283 5.07 37.53 26.92
#